data_AF-A0A8T4M3R6-F1
#
_entry.id   AF-A0A8T4M3R6-F1
#
_cell.length_a   1.000
_cell.length_b   1.000
_cell.length_c   1.000
_cell.angle_alpha   90.00
_cell.angle_beta   90.00
_cell.angle_gamma   90.00
#
_symmetry.space_group_name_H-M   'P 1'
#
loop_
_entity.id
_entity.type
_entity.pdbx_description
1 polymer ?
#
loop_
_entity_poly.entity_id
_entity_poly.type
_entity_poly.pdbx_seq_one_letter_code
_entity_poly.pdbx_strand_id
1 'polypeptide(L)'
;MDSMASILLNMSENEILAARLLGKLSDNEELAKNLELPKGTTFYSAVINHSYYAIFYCAKAYLLAKGIYLRSKQGQHQQVYHKFRRLVKEGVIDNELLKIYEEIKIKAESLLEILHNEKEKRRTFTYETIPQANKEPAEDSIKNAIIFVSHLKKVMLLK
;
A
#
# COMPACT_ATOMS: atom_id res chain seq x y z
N MET A 1 4.94 16.75 -18.87
CA MET A 1 4.01 15.61 -19.00
C MET A 1 4.25 14.67 -17.85
N ASP A 2 3.24 14.39 -17.04
CA ASP A 2 3.34 13.44 -15.94
C ASP A 2 3.71 12.04 -16.48
N SER A 3 4.83 11.50 -16.01
CA SER A 3 5.22 10.13 -16.35
C SER A 3 4.18 9.14 -15.82
N MET A 4 4.01 7.99 -16.47
CA MET A 4 3.11 6.95 -15.94
C MET A 4 3.48 6.52 -14.50
N ALA A 5 4.74 6.70 -14.08
CA ALA A 5 5.16 6.49 -12.70
C ALA A 5 4.60 7.54 -11.73
N SER A 6 4.51 8.83 -12.12
CA SER A 6 3.91 9.87 -11.27
C SER A 6 2.40 9.69 -11.15
N ILE A 7 1.72 9.27 -12.23
CA ILE A 7 0.29 8.90 -12.16
C ILE A 7 0.05 7.78 -11.13
N LEU A 8 0.87 6.72 -11.17
CA LEU A 8 0.74 5.60 -10.23
C LEU A 8 1.06 6.00 -8.77
N LEU A 9 1.99 6.94 -8.55
CA LEU A 9 2.23 7.49 -7.22
C LEU A 9 1.03 8.29 -6.72
N ASN A 10 0.43 9.15 -7.55
CA ASN A 10 -0.78 9.89 -7.18
C ASN A 10 -1.93 8.94 -6.85
N MET A 11 -2.09 7.85 -7.62
CA MET A 11 -3.06 6.80 -7.29
C MET A 11 -2.77 6.20 -5.91
N SER A 12 -1.51 5.84 -5.62
CA SER A 12 -1.11 5.30 -4.32
C SER A 12 -1.50 6.22 -3.15
N GLU A 13 -1.31 7.53 -3.30
CA GLU A 13 -1.66 8.51 -2.26
C GLU A 13 -3.17 8.67 -2.08
N ASN A 14 -3.92 8.65 -3.17
CA ASN A 14 -5.38 8.66 -3.13
C ASN A 14 -5.93 7.41 -2.44
N GLU A 15 -5.32 6.25 -2.65
CA GLU A 15 -5.70 5.01 -1.97
C GLU A 15 -5.46 5.09 -0.45
N ILE A 16 -4.35 5.70 0.00
CA ILE A 16 -4.12 5.97 1.44
C ILE A 16 -5.20 6.89 1.99
N LEU A 17 -5.54 7.96 1.25
CA LEU A 17 -6.58 8.89 1.68
C LEU A 17 -7.94 8.20 1.81
N ALA A 18 -8.31 7.39 0.81
CA ALA A 18 -9.54 6.59 0.83
C ALA A 18 -9.56 5.65 2.04
N ALA A 19 -8.49 4.89 2.27
CA ALA A 19 -8.37 4.00 3.43
C ALA A 19 -8.57 4.74 4.76
N ARG A 20 -7.94 5.92 4.93
CA ARG A 20 -8.09 6.73 6.15
C ARG A 20 -9.49 7.28 6.34
N LEU A 21 -10.13 7.74 5.26
CA LEU A 21 -11.49 8.28 5.32
C LEU A 21 -12.50 7.18 5.67
N LEU A 22 -12.38 6.01 5.03
CA LEU A 22 -13.23 4.85 5.31
C LEU A 22 -13.03 4.32 6.74
N GLY A 23 -11.79 4.32 7.24
CA GLY A 23 -11.49 3.98 8.63
C GLY A 23 -12.20 4.93 9.59
N LYS A 24 -12.02 6.24 9.40
CA LYS A 24 -12.71 7.27 10.21
C LYS A 24 -14.23 7.14 10.18
N LEU A 25 -14.81 6.84 9.01
CA LEU A 25 -16.24 6.62 8.86
C LEU A 25 -16.72 5.37 9.62
N SER A 26 -15.88 4.33 9.70
CA SER A 26 -16.16 3.10 10.44
C SER A 26 -16.10 3.28 11.96
N ASP A 27 -15.28 4.24 12.43
CA ASP A 27 -15.08 4.53 13.85
C ASP A 27 -16.01 5.62 14.40
N ASN A 28 -16.67 6.38 13.52
CA ASN A 28 -17.44 7.55 13.92
C ASN A 28 -18.95 7.34 13.67
N GLU A 29 -19.66 6.94 14.73
CA GLU A 29 -21.11 6.72 14.70
C GLU A 29 -21.90 7.98 14.33
N GLU A 30 -21.44 9.17 14.75
CA GLU A 30 -22.09 10.44 14.42
C GLU A 30 -21.99 10.74 12.92
N LEU A 31 -20.80 10.58 12.35
CA LEU A 31 -20.57 10.74 10.91
C LEU A 31 -21.37 9.71 10.11
N ALA A 32 -21.41 8.46 10.57
CA ALA A 32 -22.22 7.41 9.94
C ALA A 32 -23.71 7.76 9.96
N LYS A 33 -24.22 8.30 11.08
CA LYS A 33 -25.60 8.76 11.21
C LYS A 33 -25.91 9.95 10.30
N ASN A 34 -24.99 10.92 10.20
CA ASN A 34 -25.14 12.09 9.33
C ASN A 34 -25.16 11.71 7.83
N LEU A 35 -24.59 10.55 7.49
CA LEU A 35 -24.63 9.98 6.14
C LEU A 35 -25.74 8.92 5.98
N GLU A 36 -26.66 8.82 6.94
CA GLU A 36 -27.80 7.90 6.93
C GLU A 36 -27.40 6.42 6.76
N LEU A 37 -26.23 6.04 7.27
CA LEU A 37 -25.76 4.66 7.20
C LEU A 37 -26.49 3.77 8.21
N PRO A 38 -26.76 2.49 7.86
CA PRO A 38 -27.29 1.53 8.81
C PRO A 38 -26.41 1.39 10.07
N LYS A 39 -27.04 1.14 11.22
CA LYS A 39 -26.32 0.94 12.47
C LYS A 39 -25.37 -0.26 12.35
N GLY A 40 -24.12 -0.08 12.76
CA GLY A 40 -23.09 -1.13 12.70
C GLY A 40 -22.46 -1.33 11.32
N THR A 41 -22.74 -0.45 10.35
CA THR A 41 -21.99 -0.42 9.09
C THR A 41 -20.54 -0.05 9.36
N THR A 42 -19.61 -0.88 8.86
CA THR A 42 -18.18 -0.62 8.89
C THR A 42 -17.57 -0.91 7.53
N PHE A 43 -16.43 -0.29 7.26
CA PHE A 43 -15.70 -0.38 6.00
C PHE A 43 -14.29 -0.95 6.18
N TYR A 44 -13.99 -1.64 7.29
CA TYR A 44 -12.65 -2.13 7.58
C TYR A 44 -12.08 -3.07 6.50
N SER A 45 -12.90 -3.93 5.89
CA SER A 45 -12.45 -4.72 4.73
C SER A 45 -12.09 -3.86 3.51
N ALA A 46 -12.80 -2.73 3.30
CA ALA A 46 -12.44 -1.78 2.25
C ALA A 46 -11.15 -1.03 2.61
N VAL A 47 -10.95 -0.67 3.88
CA VAL A 47 -9.70 -0.07 4.38
C VAL A 47 -8.49 -0.96 4.08
N ILE A 48 -8.59 -2.27 4.35
CA ILE A 48 -7.52 -3.23 4.03
C ILE A 48 -7.26 -3.27 2.52
N ASN A 49 -8.31 -3.31 1.70
CA ASN A 49 -8.17 -3.30 0.24
C ASN A 49 -7.47 -2.05 -0.28
N HIS A 50 -7.93 -0.86 0.12
CA HIS A 50 -7.34 0.41 -0.30
C HIS A 50 -5.90 0.56 0.19
N SER A 51 -5.60 0.11 1.40
CA SER A 51 -4.23 0.08 1.94
C SER A 51 -3.30 -0.82 1.10
N TYR A 52 -3.76 -2.00 0.71
CA TYR A 52 -3.00 -2.88 -0.19
C TYR A 52 -2.79 -2.24 -1.58
N TYR A 53 -3.84 -1.62 -2.16
CA TYR A 53 -3.72 -0.97 -3.47
C TYR A 53 -2.78 0.23 -3.43
N ALA A 54 -2.73 0.99 -2.34
CA ALA A 54 -1.73 2.02 -2.13
C ALA A 54 -0.30 1.45 -2.27
N ILE A 55 0.00 0.37 -1.54
CA ILE A 55 1.31 -0.31 -1.57
C ILE A 55 1.60 -0.84 -2.98
N PHE A 56 0.63 -1.51 -3.60
CA PHE A 56 0.77 -2.08 -4.94
C PHE A 56 1.07 -1.02 -6.01
N TYR A 57 0.33 0.10 -6.02
CA TYR A 57 0.55 1.17 -6.98
C TYR A 57 1.91 1.84 -6.76
N CYS A 58 2.33 2.06 -5.52
CA CYS A 58 3.65 2.60 -5.21
C CYS A 58 4.78 1.68 -5.67
N ALA A 59 4.70 0.38 -5.36
CA ALA A 59 5.68 -0.61 -5.81
C ALA A 59 5.75 -0.68 -7.35
N LYS A 60 4.59 -0.63 -8.02
CA LYS A 60 4.51 -0.60 -9.48
C LYS A 60 5.11 0.68 -10.07
N ALA A 61 4.86 1.83 -9.44
CA ALA A 61 5.44 3.11 -9.84
C ALA A 61 6.96 3.09 -9.73
N TYR A 62 7.49 2.54 -8.64
CA TYR A 62 8.93 2.36 -8.42
C TYR A 62 9.57 1.48 -9.49
N LEU A 63 8.99 0.30 -9.77
CA LEU A 63 9.48 -0.58 -10.84
C LEU A 63 9.51 0.14 -12.19
N LEU A 64 8.46 0.89 -12.51
CA LEU A 64 8.39 1.64 -13.75
C LEU A 64 9.45 2.76 -13.81
N ALA A 65 9.70 3.45 -12.70
CA ALA A 65 10.74 4.46 -12.60
C ALA A 65 12.18 3.91 -12.73
N LYS A 66 12.35 2.59 -12.58
CA LYS A 66 13.56 1.81 -12.89
C LYS A 66 13.58 1.23 -14.31
N GLY A 67 12.59 1.54 -15.15
CA GLY A 67 12.47 0.97 -16.49
C GLY A 67 12.04 -0.50 -16.50
N ILE A 68 11.47 -1.01 -15.39
CA ILE A 68 11.02 -2.40 -15.27
C ILE A 68 9.52 -2.47 -15.54
N TYR A 69 9.17 -2.96 -16.73
CA TYR A 69 7.77 -3.10 -17.16
C TYR A 69 7.17 -4.46 -16.75
N LEU A 70 5.84 -4.48 -16.57
CA LEU A 70 5.08 -5.72 -16.39
C LEU A 70 4.80 -6.34 -17.77
N ARG A 71 4.73 -7.68 -17.84
CA ARG A 71 4.56 -8.41 -19.10
C ARG A 71 3.11 -8.39 -19.60
N SER A 72 2.15 -8.27 -18.69
CA SER A 72 0.72 -8.32 -19.03
C SER A 72 -0.16 -7.70 -17.93
N LYS A 73 -1.46 -7.56 -18.21
CA LYS A 73 -2.49 -7.16 -17.22
C LYS A 73 -2.90 -8.30 -16.28
N GLN A 74 -2.72 -9.55 -16.69
CA GLN A 74 -3.04 -10.71 -15.87
C GLN A 74 -1.93 -10.98 -14.85
N GLY A 75 -2.32 -11.26 -13.60
CA GLY A 75 -1.35 -11.59 -12.54
C GLY A 75 -0.42 -10.44 -12.13
N GLN A 76 -0.81 -9.18 -12.35
CA GLN A 76 0.06 -8.02 -12.04
C GLN A 76 0.54 -8.00 -10.60
N HIS A 77 -0.30 -8.39 -9.63
CA HIS A 77 0.09 -8.47 -8.22
C HIS A 77 1.29 -9.39 -7.97
N GLN A 78 1.30 -10.56 -8.62
CA GLN A 78 2.41 -11.52 -8.52
C GLN A 78 3.65 -11.01 -9.27
N GLN A 79 3.47 -10.39 -10.44
CA GLN A 79 4.57 -9.82 -11.20
C GLN A 79 5.25 -8.67 -10.45
N VAL A 80 4.49 -7.76 -9.84
CA VAL A 80 5.01 -6.66 -9.01
C VAL A 80 5.78 -7.22 -7.83
N TYR A 81 5.21 -8.17 -7.09
CA TYR A 81 5.89 -8.81 -5.96
C TYR A 81 7.24 -9.44 -6.37
N HIS A 82 7.26 -10.27 -7.41
CA HIS A 82 8.50 -10.96 -7.83
C HIS A 82 9.58 -9.99 -8.32
N LYS A 83 9.19 -8.96 -9.08
CA LYS A 83 10.13 -7.94 -9.58
C LYS A 83 10.66 -7.08 -8.44
N PHE A 84 9.80 -6.68 -7.51
CA PHE A 84 10.20 -5.91 -6.32
C PHE A 84 11.14 -6.73 -5.44
N ARG A 85 10.80 -7.99 -5.15
CA ARG A 85 11.64 -8.93 -4.40
C ARG A 85 13.03 -9.10 -5.03
N ARG A 86 13.09 -9.15 -6.36
CA ARG A 86 14.37 -9.24 -7.07
C ARG A 86 15.27 -8.04 -6.76
N LEU A 87 14.73 -6.81 -6.79
CA LEU A 87 15.49 -5.60 -6.46
C LEU A 87 15.93 -5.54 -5.00
N VAL A 88 15.11 -6.06 -4.08
CA VAL A 88 15.50 -6.22 -2.66
C VAL A 88 16.68 -7.17 -2.55
N LYS A 89 16.60 -8.35 -3.16
CA LYS A 89 17.69 -9.35 -3.14
C LYS A 89 18.98 -8.87 -3.78
N GLU A 90 18.88 -8.05 -4.82
CA GLU A 90 20.03 -7.44 -5.50
C GLU A 90 20.60 -6.25 -4.70
N GLY A 91 20.02 -5.90 -3.54
CA GLY A 91 20.47 -4.79 -2.69
C GLY A 91 20.19 -3.40 -3.26
N VAL A 92 19.43 -3.31 -4.37
CA VAL A 92 19.16 -2.04 -5.06
C VAL A 92 18.39 -1.09 -4.16
N ILE A 93 17.35 -1.60 -3.49
CA ILE A 93 16.50 -0.77 -2.63
C ILE A 93 17.24 -0.37 -1.35
N ASP A 94 18.03 -1.26 -0.74
CA ASP A 94 18.83 -0.91 0.45
C ASP A 94 19.84 0.20 0.14
N ASN A 95 20.55 0.09 -0.99
CA ASN A 95 21.49 1.11 -1.44
C ASN A 95 20.83 2.48 -1.67
N GLU A 96 19.56 2.50 -2.07
CA GLU A 96 18.81 3.74 -2.29
C GLU A 96 18.23 4.31 -1.00
N LEU A 97 17.78 3.45 -0.08
CA LEU A 97 17.36 3.87 1.25
C LEU A 97 18.52 4.47 2.05
N LEU A 98 19.73 3.89 1.95
CA LEU A 98 20.95 4.42 2.58
C LEU A 98 21.33 5.82 2.09
N LYS A 99 20.91 6.22 0.88
CA LYS A 99 21.13 7.59 0.39
C LYS A 99 20.18 8.61 1.02
N ILE A 100 19.03 8.15 1.51
CA ILE A 100 18.03 9.00 2.20
C ILE A 100 18.38 9.12 3.67
N TYR A 101 18.81 8.02 4.27
CA TYR A 101 19.03 7.91 5.70
C TYR A 101 20.52 7.73 5.99
N GLU A 102 21.09 8.64 6.77
CA GLU A 102 22.48 8.52 7.25
C GLU A 102 22.72 7.24 8.07
N GLU A 103 21.65 6.62 8.58
CA GLU A 103 21.64 5.32 9.27
C GLU A 103 20.44 4.47 8.81
N ILE A 104 20.55 3.13 8.87
CA ILE A 104 19.48 2.22 8.41
C ILE A 104 18.23 2.34 9.32
N LYS A 105 17.31 3.24 8.96
CA LYS A 105 16.00 3.40 9.63
C LYS A 105 14.96 2.37 9.19
N ILE A 106 15.08 1.87 7.95
CA ILE A 106 14.22 0.82 7.42
C ILE A 106 15.03 -0.04 6.44
N LYS A 107 14.86 -1.36 6.50
CA LYS A 107 15.49 -2.31 5.57
C LYS A 107 14.58 -2.58 4.39
N ALA A 108 15.14 -2.83 3.21
CA ALA A 108 14.34 -3.18 2.04
C ALA A 108 13.54 -4.48 2.25
N GLU A 109 14.06 -5.41 3.05
CA GLU A 109 13.35 -6.64 3.44
C GLU A 109 12.04 -6.33 4.20
N SER A 110 12.02 -5.33 5.07
CA SER A 110 10.80 -4.91 5.77
C SER A 110 9.75 -4.36 4.80
N LEU A 111 10.16 -3.64 3.76
CA LEU A 111 9.24 -3.20 2.70
C LEU A 111 8.69 -4.38 1.90
N LEU A 112 9.54 -5.37 1.58
CA LEU A 112 9.11 -6.59 0.91
C LEU A 112 8.10 -7.38 1.75
N GLU A 113 8.35 -7.51 3.04
CA GLU A 113 7.47 -8.17 3.99
C GLU A 113 6.11 -7.47 4.08
N ILE A 114 6.09 -6.13 4.17
CA ILE A 114 4.84 -5.35 4.11
C ILE A 114 4.07 -5.65 2.81
N LEU A 115 4.73 -5.60 1.66
CA LEU A 115 4.09 -5.89 0.37
C LEU A 115 3.52 -7.31 0.32
N HIS A 116 4.22 -8.29 0.90
CA HIS A 116 3.75 -9.67 0.96
C HIS A 116 2.55 -9.83 1.90
N ASN A 117 2.69 -9.36 3.14
CA ASN A 117 1.69 -9.55 4.20
C ASN A 117 0.39 -8.84 3.87
N GLU A 118 0.44 -7.62 3.31
CA GLU A 118 -0.77 -6.89 2.92
C GLU A 118 -1.48 -7.54 1.71
N LYS A 119 -0.73 -8.17 0.80
CA LYS A 119 -1.32 -8.96 -0.29
C LYS A 119 -2.11 -10.16 0.25
N GLU A 120 -1.54 -10.89 1.21
CA GLU A 120 -2.21 -12.06 1.81
C GLU A 120 -3.36 -11.64 2.72
N LYS A 121 -3.17 -10.60 3.55
CA LYS A 121 -4.22 -10.02 4.40
C LYS A 121 -5.44 -9.61 3.57
N ARG A 122 -5.22 -8.92 2.44
CA ARG A 122 -6.30 -8.55 1.52
C ARG A 122 -7.06 -9.78 1.01
N ARG A 123 -6.38 -10.88 0.70
CA ARG A 123 -7.02 -12.13 0.29
C ARG A 123 -7.91 -12.69 1.40
N THR A 124 -7.40 -12.78 2.63
CA THR A 124 -8.16 -13.32 3.78
C THR A 124 -9.35 -12.43 4.16
N PHE A 125 -9.11 -11.15 4.44
CA PHE A 125 -10.12 -10.28 5.06
C PHE A 125 -11.14 -9.68 4.09
N THR A 126 -10.95 -9.85 2.79
CA THR A 126 -11.94 -9.46 1.76
C THR A 126 -12.96 -10.56 1.50
N TYR A 127 -12.57 -11.84 1.63
CA TYR A 127 -13.38 -12.96 1.17
C TYR A 127 -13.83 -13.91 2.29
N GLU A 128 -13.15 -13.91 3.44
CA GLU A 128 -13.28 -14.99 4.44
C GLU A 128 -13.77 -14.49 5.81
N THR A 129 -14.05 -13.19 5.96
CA THR A 129 -14.39 -12.57 7.26
C THR A 129 -15.50 -11.52 7.15
N ILE A 130 -16.26 -11.32 8.22
CA ILE A 130 -17.22 -10.20 8.31
C ILE A 130 -16.48 -8.88 8.53
N PRO A 131 -16.83 -7.78 7.84
CA PRO A 131 -16.13 -6.50 7.94
C PRO A 131 -16.00 -5.94 9.36
N GLN A 132 -16.98 -6.19 10.23
CA GLN A 132 -17.01 -5.68 11.60
C GLN A 132 -15.88 -6.22 12.49
N ALA A 133 -15.37 -7.41 12.19
CA ALA A 133 -14.27 -8.03 12.95
C ALA A 133 -12.88 -7.51 12.52
N ASN A 134 -12.81 -6.67 11.49
CA ASN A 134 -11.55 -6.37 10.79
C ASN A 134 -10.90 -5.05 11.20
N LYS A 135 -11.30 -4.47 12.34
CA LYS A 135 -10.80 -3.17 12.81
C LYS A 135 -9.28 -3.15 12.99
N GLU A 136 -8.74 -4.02 13.86
CA GLU A 136 -7.29 -4.06 14.11
C GLU A 136 -6.49 -4.37 12.84
N PRO A 137 -6.85 -5.39 12.02
CA PRO A 137 -6.18 -5.61 10.73
C PRO A 137 -6.19 -4.39 9.80
N ALA A 138 -7.28 -3.62 9.78
CA ALA A 138 -7.45 -2.43 8.96
C ALA A 138 -6.58 -1.26 9.43
N GLU A 139 -6.50 -1.01 10.74
CA GLU A 139 -5.61 0.00 11.31
C GLU A 139 -4.14 -0.30 10.99
N ASP A 140 -3.74 -1.56 11.13
CA ASP A 140 -2.38 -1.99 10.79
C ASP A 140 -2.09 -1.90 9.29
N SER A 141 -3.08 -2.20 8.44
CA SER A 141 -2.96 -2.00 6.99
C SER A 141 -2.71 -0.53 6.63
N ILE A 142 -3.38 0.42 7.26
CA ILE A 142 -3.13 1.86 7.06
C ILE A 142 -1.70 2.21 7.46
N LYS A 143 -1.24 1.75 8.63
CA LYS A 143 0.14 2.02 9.10
C LYS A 143 1.17 1.48 8.11
N ASN A 144 1.00 0.23 7.67
CA ASN A 144 1.86 -0.42 6.69
C ASN A 144 1.90 0.33 5.36
N ALA A 145 0.74 0.77 4.85
CA ALA A 145 0.66 1.56 3.63
C ALA A 145 1.41 2.89 3.75
N ILE A 146 1.24 3.61 4.87
CA ILE A 146 1.93 4.88 5.12
C ILE A 146 3.45 4.68 5.19
N ILE A 147 3.91 3.68 5.94
CA ILE A 147 5.33 3.34 6.05
C ILE A 147 5.88 3.04 4.64
N PHE A 148 5.29 2.08 3.94
CA PHE A 148 5.78 1.65 2.63
C PHE A 148 5.86 2.80 1.62
N VAL A 149 4.75 3.54 1.47
CA VAL A 149 4.66 4.63 0.48
C VAL A 149 5.59 5.77 0.84
N SER A 150 5.69 6.16 2.12
CA SER A 150 6.54 7.28 2.54
C SER A 150 8.03 7.03 2.28
N HIS A 151 8.50 5.79 2.51
CA HIS A 151 9.89 5.43 2.27
C HIS A 151 10.19 5.29 0.78
N LEU A 152 9.36 4.57 0.03
CA LEU A 152 9.63 4.33 -1.38
C LEU A 152 9.42 5.57 -2.25
N LYS A 153 8.48 6.46 -1.89
CA LYS A 153 8.32 7.76 -2.55
C LYS A 153 9.57 8.62 -2.39
N LYS A 154 10.18 8.68 -1.19
CA LYS A 154 11.44 9.42 -0.97
C LYS A 154 12.57 8.89 -1.86
N VAL A 155 12.67 7.57 -2.00
CA VAL A 155 13.64 6.93 -2.93
C VAL A 155 13.44 7.43 -4.36
N MET A 156 12.19 7.52 -4.82
CA MET A 156 11.88 7.93 -6.18
C MET A 156 12.11 9.43 -6.44
N LEU A 157 12.09 10.26 -5.40
CA LEU A 157 12.28 11.72 -5.48
C LEU A 157 13.75 12.16 -5.34
N LEU A 158 14.67 11.27 -4.95
CA LEU A 158 16.12 11.53 -4.87
C LEU A 158 16.83 11.60 -6.26
N LYS A 159 16.07 11.68 -7.36
CA LYS A 159 16.64 11.73 -8.71
C LYS A 159 17.25 13.09 -9.04
#